data_AF-A0A913YV23-F1
#
_entry.id   AF-A0A913YV23-F1
#
_cell.length_a   1.000
_cell.length_b   1.000
_cell.length_c   1.000
_cell.angle_alpha   90.00
_cell.angle_beta   90.00
_cell.angle_gamma   90.00
#
_symmetry.space_group_name_H-M   'P 1'
#
loop_
_entity.id
_entity.type
_entity.pdbx_description
1 polymer ?
#
loop_
_entity_poly.entity_id
_entity_poly.type
_entity_poly.pdbx_seq_one_letter_code
_entity_poly.pdbx_strand_id
1 'polypeptide(L)'
;MEKVRLTVFLIWFLAGCICSALGLRTTLRMLNKAYSPSLVQGILQIYYNGSWGTICNDYWDMTDTNVACKQLGYQNASSFKYLGQGPDPIWLDDVHCTGGESFLHQCTHRGWGVHNCGGHDEDVGIVCNTV
;
A
#
# COMPACT_ATOMS: atom_id res chain seq x y z
N MET A 1 -34.28 -3.52 49.11
CA MET A 1 -33.00 -3.14 49.76
C MET A 1 -32.15 -4.40 49.83
N GLU A 2 -31.75 -4.97 48.69
CA GLU A 2 -30.60 -4.58 47.87
C GLU A 2 -29.27 -4.93 48.56
N LYS A 3 -28.59 -6.01 48.09
CA LYS A 3 -27.24 -5.94 47.50
C LYS A 3 -26.63 -7.33 47.19
N VAL A 4 -26.41 -7.52 45.88
CA VAL A 4 -25.27 -8.17 45.20
C VAL A 4 -25.01 -9.66 45.46
N ARG A 5 -25.56 -10.51 44.57
CA ARG A 5 -24.95 -11.81 44.24
C ARG A 5 -23.82 -11.56 43.24
N LEU A 6 -22.58 -11.87 43.63
CA LEU A 6 -21.44 -11.93 42.73
C LEU A 6 -21.65 -13.06 41.71
N THR A 7 -22.01 -12.70 40.48
CA THR A 7 -21.92 -13.63 39.36
C THR A 7 -20.46 -13.62 38.90
N VAL A 8 -19.71 -14.65 39.30
CA VAL A 8 -18.38 -14.94 38.75
C VAL A 8 -18.57 -15.31 37.28
N PHE A 9 -18.32 -14.37 36.36
CA PHE A 9 -18.13 -14.70 34.96
C PHE A 9 -16.78 -15.40 34.83
N LEU A 10 -16.80 -16.73 34.87
CA LEU A 10 -15.74 -17.56 34.29
C LEU A 10 -15.71 -17.27 32.80
N ILE A 11 -14.97 -16.23 32.41
CA ILE A 11 -14.58 -16.03 31.02
C ILE A 11 -13.54 -17.13 30.76
N TRP A 12 -14.01 -18.24 30.21
CA TRP A 12 -13.17 -19.14 29.48
C TRP A 12 -12.57 -18.32 28.34
N PHE A 13 -11.36 -17.79 28.54
CA PHE A 13 -10.51 -17.41 27.43
C PHE A 13 -10.16 -18.71 26.71
N LEU A 14 -11.10 -19.18 25.86
CA LEU A 14 -10.68 -19.75 24.60
C LEU A 14 -9.66 -18.75 24.06
N ALA A 15 -8.46 -19.22 23.78
CA ALA A 15 -7.47 -18.50 23.01
C ALA A 15 -8.02 -18.29 21.59
N GLY A 16 -9.12 -17.55 21.49
CA GLY A 16 -9.54 -16.89 20.28
C GLY A 16 -8.47 -15.84 20.05
N CYS A 17 -7.72 -16.02 18.98
CA CYS A 17 -6.86 -15.01 18.42
C CYS A 17 -7.68 -13.71 18.39
N ILE A 18 -7.45 -12.81 19.35
CA ILE A 18 -7.97 -11.46 19.26
C ILE A 18 -7.11 -10.86 18.16
N CYS A 19 -7.51 -11.11 16.91
CA CYS A 19 -7.09 -10.28 15.80
C CYS A 19 -7.73 -8.93 16.11
N SER A 20 -7.05 -8.12 16.91
CA SER A 20 -7.42 -6.75 17.16
C SER A 20 -7.42 -6.08 15.80
N ALA A 21 -8.62 -5.95 15.23
CA ALA A 21 -8.89 -5.16 14.05
C ALA A 21 -8.78 -3.66 14.40
N LEU A 22 -7.62 -3.25 14.94
CA LEU A 22 -7.06 -1.99 14.54
C LEU A 22 -6.70 -2.19 13.06
N GLY A 23 -7.72 -2.09 12.20
CA GLY A 23 -7.59 -2.39 10.79
C GLY A 23 -6.36 -1.67 10.27
N LEU A 24 -5.36 -2.44 9.84
CA LEU A 24 -4.20 -1.94 9.11
C LEU A 24 -4.76 -1.13 7.95
N ARG A 25 -4.84 0.20 8.12
CA ARG A 25 -5.20 1.11 7.03
C ARG A 25 -4.00 1.10 6.11
N THR A 26 -3.98 0.15 5.18
CA THR A 26 -2.98 0.15 4.12
C THR A 26 -3.09 1.48 3.39
N THR A 27 -2.00 2.21 3.35
CA THR A 27 -1.91 3.45 2.58
C THR A 27 -1.64 3.18 1.11
N LEU A 28 -1.39 1.92 0.71
CA LEU A 28 -1.21 1.51 -0.69
C LEU A 28 -2.33 0.57 -1.17
N ARG A 29 -2.67 0.69 -2.45
CA ARG A 29 -3.48 -0.29 -3.20
C ARG A 29 -3.04 -0.35 -4.65
N MET A 30 -3.52 -1.35 -5.38
CA MET A 30 -3.44 -1.39 -6.84
C MET A 30 -4.84 -1.20 -7.43
N LEU A 31 -4.95 -0.33 -8.43
CA LEU A 31 -6.11 -0.16 -9.31
C LEU A 31 -6.00 -1.15 -10.49
N ASN A 32 -7.15 -1.64 -10.99
CA ASN A 32 -7.24 -2.58 -12.11
C ASN A 32 -6.37 -3.84 -11.93
N LYS A 33 -6.43 -4.46 -10.74
CA LYS A 33 -5.64 -5.65 -10.40
C LYS A 33 -5.85 -6.78 -11.41
N ALA A 34 -4.75 -7.33 -11.92
CA ALA A 34 -4.74 -8.54 -12.72
C ALA A 34 -3.80 -9.58 -12.08
N TYR A 35 -4.19 -10.85 -12.15
CA TYR A 35 -3.47 -11.96 -11.54
C TYR A 35 -3.00 -12.95 -12.60
N SER A 36 -1.85 -13.55 -12.37
CA SER A 36 -1.38 -14.79 -13.01
C SER A 36 -0.95 -15.77 -11.90
N PRO A 37 -0.60 -17.04 -12.22
CA PRO A 37 -0.33 -18.05 -11.18
C PRO A 37 0.69 -17.66 -10.12
N SER A 38 1.68 -16.82 -10.47
CA SER A 38 2.75 -16.40 -9.55
C SER A 38 2.91 -14.88 -9.46
N LEU A 39 2.03 -14.10 -10.12
CA LEU A 39 2.16 -12.65 -10.19
C LEU A 39 0.84 -11.93 -9.94
N VAL A 40 0.95 -10.72 -9.44
CA VAL A 40 -0.13 -9.75 -9.38
C VAL A 40 0.39 -8.42 -9.92
N GLN A 41 -0.45 -7.72 -10.67
CA GLN A 41 -0.10 -6.41 -11.23
C GLN A 41 -1.25 -5.43 -11.15
N GLY A 42 -0.94 -4.14 -11.17
CA GLY A 42 -1.91 -3.07 -11.28
C GLY A 42 -1.26 -1.69 -11.15
N ILE A 43 -2.05 -0.64 -11.39
CA ILE A 43 -1.60 0.75 -11.25
C ILE A 43 -1.51 1.06 -9.74
N LEU A 44 -0.35 1.54 -9.29
CA LEU A 44 -0.11 1.80 -7.88
C LEU A 44 -0.83 3.08 -7.45
N GLN A 45 -1.54 3.02 -6.32
CA GLN A 45 -2.15 4.18 -5.70
C GLN A 45 -1.77 4.28 -4.23
N ILE A 46 -1.59 5.51 -3.77
CA ILE A 46 -1.34 5.85 -2.37
C ILE A 46 -2.48 6.70 -1.81
N TYR A 47 -2.82 6.51 -0.53
CA TYR A 47 -3.84 7.26 0.17
C TYR A 47 -3.21 8.39 0.98
N TYR A 48 -3.61 9.62 0.67
CA TYR A 48 -3.17 10.82 1.38
C TYR A 48 -4.29 11.85 1.40
N ASN A 49 -4.39 12.60 2.51
CA ASN A 49 -5.35 13.69 2.70
C ASN A 49 -6.81 13.37 2.27
N GLY A 50 -7.30 12.18 2.61
CA GLY A 50 -8.70 11.82 2.38
C GLY A 50 -8.99 11.13 1.03
N SER A 51 -8.05 11.13 0.08
CA SER A 51 -8.26 10.55 -1.26
C SER A 51 -7.10 9.66 -1.73
N TRP A 52 -7.41 8.80 -2.69
CA TRP A 52 -6.42 7.99 -3.40
C TRP A 52 -5.86 8.79 -4.57
N GLY A 53 -4.56 8.65 -4.83
CA GLY A 53 -3.88 9.23 -5.97
C GLY A 53 -2.79 8.31 -6.50
N THR A 54 -2.30 8.59 -7.69
CA THR A 54 -1.27 7.80 -8.37
C THR A 54 0.14 8.27 -7.98
N ILE A 55 1.15 7.62 -8.55
CA ILE A 55 2.56 7.92 -8.36
C ILE A 55 3.17 8.06 -9.75
N CYS A 56 3.92 9.14 -9.98
CA CYS A 56 4.64 9.34 -11.23
C CYS A 56 5.92 8.50 -11.28
N ASN A 57 6.34 8.07 -12.49
CA ASN A 57 7.45 7.16 -12.70
C ASN A 57 8.82 7.83 -12.85
N ASP A 58 8.90 9.17 -12.76
CA ASP A 58 10.18 9.88 -12.75
C ASP A 58 11.05 9.34 -11.60
N TYR A 59 12.26 8.89 -11.96
CA TYR A 59 13.23 8.19 -11.09
C TYR A 59 12.77 6.88 -10.43
N TRP A 60 11.57 6.39 -10.73
CA TRP A 60 11.05 5.14 -10.18
C TRP A 60 11.87 3.92 -10.63
N ASP A 61 12.25 3.08 -9.69
CA ASP A 61 13.07 1.89 -9.95
C ASP A 61 12.55 0.59 -9.28
N MET A 62 13.35 -0.48 -9.41
CA MET A 62 13.02 -1.78 -8.82
C MET A 62 13.09 -1.80 -7.28
N THR A 63 13.87 -0.92 -6.67
CA THR A 63 13.96 -0.76 -5.22
C THR A 63 12.64 -0.20 -4.69
N ASP A 64 12.10 0.83 -5.34
CA ASP A 64 10.79 1.43 -5.00
C ASP A 64 9.67 0.40 -5.18
N THR A 65 9.70 -0.31 -6.31
CA THR A 65 8.76 -1.39 -6.63
C THR A 65 8.77 -2.46 -5.55
N ASN A 66 9.94 -2.82 -5.04
CA ASN A 66 10.09 -3.85 -4.01
C ASN A 66 9.55 -3.40 -2.65
N VAL A 67 9.76 -2.14 -2.26
CA VAL A 67 9.15 -1.54 -1.07
C VAL A 67 7.62 -1.56 -1.21
N ALA A 68 7.08 -1.13 -2.35
CA ALA A 68 5.64 -1.13 -2.60
C ALA A 68 5.03 -2.55 -2.55
N CYS A 69 5.65 -3.53 -3.21
CA CYS A 69 5.18 -4.92 -3.18
C CYS A 69 5.17 -5.51 -1.78
N LYS A 70 6.24 -5.29 -0.99
CA LYS A 70 6.30 -5.75 0.41
C LYS A 70 5.28 -5.06 1.30
N GLN A 71 5.11 -3.75 1.15
CA GLN A 71 4.08 -3.00 1.89
C GLN A 71 2.67 -3.52 1.60
N LEU A 72 2.40 -3.93 0.35
CA LEU A 72 1.14 -4.54 -0.07
C LEU A 72 0.97 -6.00 0.41
N GLY A 73 2.00 -6.60 1.03
CA GLY A 73 1.98 -7.97 1.55
C GLY A 73 2.40 -9.04 0.55
N TYR A 74 3.05 -8.68 -0.55
CA TYR A 74 3.61 -9.61 -1.53
C TYR A 74 5.08 -9.93 -1.24
N GLN A 75 5.61 -10.99 -1.85
CA GLN A 75 6.94 -11.50 -1.52
C GLN A 75 8.05 -10.52 -1.90
N ASN A 76 8.07 -10.08 -3.16
CA ASN A 76 9.04 -9.13 -3.70
C ASN A 76 8.53 -8.57 -5.05
N ALA A 77 9.26 -7.59 -5.59
CA ALA A 77 9.01 -7.09 -6.93
C ALA A 77 9.44 -8.08 -8.02
N SER A 78 8.63 -8.18 -9.07
CA SER A 78 8.99 -8.84 -10.33
C SER A 78 9.42 -7.82 -11.39
N SER A 79 8.65 -6.75 -11.55
CA SER A 79 8.94 -5.65 -12.48
C SER A 79 8.02 -4.45 -12.20
N PHE A 80 8.29 -3.32 -12.86
CA PHE A 80 7.35 -2.22 -13.00
C PHE A 80 7.18 -1.90 -14.48
N LYS A 81 6.01 -1.38 -14.86
CA LYS A 81 5.68 -0.99 -16.24
C LYS A 81 4.45 -0.09 -16.25
N TYR A 82 4.29 0.67 -17.32
CA TYR A 82 3.05 1.39 -17.57
C TYR A 82 1.88 0.40 -17.76
N LEU A 83 0.83 0.57 -16.95
CA LEU A 83 -0.38 -0.28 -16.96
C LEU A 83 -1.65 0.52 -17.30
N GLY A 84 -1.48 1.75 -17.76
CA GLY A 84 -2.56 2.70 -18.02
C GLY A 84 -2.60 3.83 -16.99
N GLN A 85 -3.55 4.73 -17.20
CA GLN A 85 -3.74 5.93 -16.40
C GLN A 85 -4.66 5.64 -15.20
N GLY A 86 -4.27 6.11 -14.02
CA GLY A 86 -5.15 6.21 -12.87
C GLY A 86 -5.88 7.57 -12.82
N PRO A 87 -6.78 7.74 -11.84
CA PRO A 87 -7.44 9.01 -11.60
C PRO A 87 -6.55 9.98 -10.84
N ASP A 88 -6.80 11.28 -11.04
CA ASP A 88 -6.25 12.35 -10.22
C ASP A 88 -6.51 12.14 -8.71
N PRO A 89 -5.64 12.65 -7.83
CA PRO A 89 -4.40 13.39 -8.11
C PRO A 89 -3.17 12.48 -8.27
N ILE A 90 -2.04 13.04 -8.70
CA ILE A 90 -0.72 12.43 -8.55
C ILE A 90 -0.17 12.84 -7.17
N TRP A 91 0.05 11.87 -6.28
CA TRP A 91 0.47 12.16 -4.90
C TRP A 91 1.97 12.18 -4.67
N LEU A 92 2.71 11.35 -5.40
CA LEU A 92 4.16 11.22 -5.25
C LEU A 92 4.84 11.29 -6.60
N ASP A 93 6.06 11.82 -6.57
CA ASP A 93 6.97 12.01 -7.70
C ASP A 93 8.42 12.00 -7.17
N ASP A 94 9.38 11.67 -8.04
CA ASP A 94 10.78 11.36 -7.72
C ASP A 94 10.93 10.45 -6.48
N VAL A 95 10.13 9.38 -6.41
CA VAL A 95 10.24 8.43 -5.30
C VAL A 95 11.59 7.73 -5.40
N HIS A 96 12.35 7.74 -4.30
CA HIS A 96 13.67 7.14 -4.23
C HIS A 96 13.88 6.44 -2.89
N CYS A 97 13.67 5.13 -2.89
CA CYS A 97 13.84 4.25 -1.75
C CYS A 97 15.28 3.73 -1.65
N THR A 98 15.74 3.51 -0.42
CA THR A 98 16.97 2.78 -0.13
C THR A 98 16.76 1.26 -0.05
N GLY A 99 15.51 0.82 0.06
CA GLY A 99 15.08 -0.57 0.13
C GLY A 99 14.85 -1.09 1.56
N GLY A 100 15.15 -0.28 2.57
CA GLY A 100 14.92 -0.58 3.99
C GLY A 100 13.59 -0.05 4.54
N GLU A 101 12.86 0.73 3.74
CA GLU A 101 11.61 1.36 4.12
C GLU A 101 10.51 0.31 4.29
N SER A 102 9.67 0.48 5.31
CA SER A 102 8.47 -0.36 5.50
C SER A 102 7.28 0.17 4.71
N PHE A 103 7.29 1.47 4.41
CA PHE A 103 6.23 2.13 3.68
C PHE A 103 6.81 3.08 2.62
N LEU A 104 6.18 3.12 1.45
CA LEU A 104 6.64 3.89 0.28
C LEU A 104 6.77 5.40 0.56
N HIS A 105 5.88 5.97 1.37
CA HIS A 105 5.93 7.38 1.77
C HIS A 105 7.11 7.75 2.70
N GLN A 106 7.91 6.77 3.13
CA GLN A 106 9.14 7.02 3.90
C GLN A 106 10.35 7.20 2.98
N CYS A 107 10.23 6.80 1.72
CA CYS A 107 11.26 7.03 0.72
C CYS A 107 11.38 8.53 0.43
N THR A 108 12.54 8.97 -0.06
CA THR A 108 12.69 10.38 -0.47
C THR A 108 11.77 10.64 -1.66
N HIS A 109 11.12 11.80 -1.69
CA HIS A 109 10.20 12.21 -2.75
C HIS A 109 10.06 13.74 -2.76
N ARG A 110 9.52 14.33 -3.83
CA ARG A 110 9.38 15.80 -3.96
C ARG A 110 8.45 16.45 -2.93
N GLY A 111 7.56 15.65 -2.33
CA GLY A 111 6.55 16.09 -1.38
C GLY A 111 5.14 15.74 -1.86
N TRP A 112 4.17 15.72 -0.95
CA TRP A 112 2.81 15.31 -1.28
C TRP A 112 2.14 16.26 -2.28
N GLY A 113 1.72 15.72 -3.42
CA GLY A 113 1.07 16.49 -4.49
C GLY A 113 2.01 17.46 -5.23
N VAL A 114 3.33 17.33 -5.02
CA VAL A 114 4.34 18.09 -5.74
C VAL A 114 4.92 17.18 -6.81
N HIS A 115 4.63 17.47 -8.07
CA HIS A 115 5.12 16.70 -9.22
C HIS A 115 5.31 17.62 -10.43
N ASN A 116 6.14 17.18 -11.39
CA ASN A 116 6.29 17.84 -12.70
C ASN A 116 5.75 17.02 -13.87
N CYS A 117 5.05 15.94 -13.57
CA CYS A 117 4.45 15.06 -14.58
C CYS A 117 3.26 15.77 -15.25
N GLY A 118 3.23 15.72 -16.58
CA GLY A 118 2.30 16.49 -17.42
C GLY A 118 0.88 15.91 -17.50
N GLY A 119 0.63 14.80 -16.80
CA GLY A 119 -0.60 14.03 -16.79
C GLY A 119 -0.34 12.62 -16.26
N HIS A 120 -1.24 11.69 -16.56
CA HIS A 120 -1.19 10.31 -16.05
C HIS A 120 -0.49 9.29 -16.96
N ASP A 121 0.16 9.75 -18.04
CA ASP A 121 0.93 8.87 -18.95
C ASP A 121 2.19 8.29 -18.29
N GLU A 122 2.56 8.82 -17.12
CA GLU A 122 3.72 8.45 -16.33
C GLU A 122 3.35 7.70 -15.05
N ASP A 123 2.09 7.28 -14.90
CA ASP A 123 1.65 6.53 -13.72
C ASP A 123 2.38 5.18 -13.59
N VAL A 124 2.83 4.90 -12.37
CA VAL A 124 3.52 3.66 -12.03
C VAL A 124 2.54 2.49 -11.95
N GLY A 125 2.76 1.49 -12.80
CA GLY A 125 2.23 0.14 -12.61
C GLY A 125 3.30 -0.79 -12.04
N ILE A 126 2.94 -1.61 -11.07
CA ILE A 126 3.85 -2.58 -10.46
C ILE A 126 3.42 -4.02 -10.76
N VAL A 127 4.38 -4.94 -10.77
CA VAL A 127 4.19 -6.39 -10.85
C VAL A 127 4.93 -7.02 -9.67
N CYS A 128 4.19 -7.72 -8.81
CA CYS A 128 4.72 -8.37 -7.62
C CYS A 128 4.63 -9.90 -7.75
N ASN A 129 5.58 -10.62 -7.15
CA ASN A 129 5.45 -12.06 -6.96
C ASN A 129 4.49 -12.36 -5.81
N THR A 130 3.51 -13.21 -6.07
CA THR A 130 2.56 -13.67 -5.04
C THR A 130 3.25 -14.65 -4.08
N VAL A 131 2.76 -14.72 -2.85
CA VAL A 131 3.23 -15.66 -1.81
C VAL A 131 2.77 -17.09 -2.06
#